data_AF-A0A0F9CEU1-F1
#
_entry.id   AF-A0A0F9CEU1-F1
#
_cell.length_a   1.000
_cell.length_b   1.000
_cell.length_c   1.000
_cell.angle_alpha   90.00
_cell.angle_beta   90.00
_cell.angle_gamma   90.00
#
_symmetry.space_group_name_H-M   'P 1'
#
loop_
_entity.id
_entity.type
_entity.pdbx_description
1 polymer ?
#
loop_
_entity_poly.entity_id
_entity_poly.type
_entity_poly.pdbx_seq_one_letter_code
_entity_poly.pdbx_strand_id
1 'polypeptide(L)'
;MMAKKTKKRKTSRAKTNRTRMTSTDRGLNDIYAMVLFASAFLTLIFVFTSATGVIGNYINVGLQYGFGIGRFFAPLFLVAMGSYYL
;
A
#
# COMPACT_ATOMS: atom_id res chain seq x y z
N MET A 1 -69.52 3.29 -11.63
CA MET A 1 -68.27 4.07 -11.49
C MET A 1 -67.54 3.58 -10.25
N MET A 2 -66.38 2.94 -10.38
CA MET A 2 -65.54 2.55 -9.24
C MET A 2 -64.07 2.74 -9.61
N ALA A 3 -63.44 3.79 -9.06
CA ALA A 3 -62.04 4.11 -9.33
C ALA A 3 -61.13 3.20 -8.50
N LYS A 4 -60.39 2.31 -9.18
CA LYS A 4 -59.33 1.49 -8.56
C LYS A 4 -58.20 2.41 -8.10
N LYS A 5 -58.01 2.53 -6.78
CA LYS A 5 -56.87 3.24 -6.17
C LYS A 5 -55.57 2.45 -6.42
N THR A 6 -54.73 2.94 -7.31
CA THR A 6 -53.38 2.41 -7.55
C THR A 6 -52.45 2.81 -6.41
N LYS A 7 -52.12 1.84 -5.55
CA LYS A 7 -51.17 1.99 -4.44
C LYS A 7 -49.76 2.15 -5.03
N LYS A 8 -49.22 3.39 -5.06
CA LYS A 8 -47.85 3.66 -5.52
C LYS A 8 -46.86 2.88 -4.65
N ARG A 9 -46.19 1.89 -5.25
CA ARG A 9 -45.13 1.10 -4.63
C ARG A 9 -43.94 2.05 -4.37
N LYS A 10 -43.68 2.39 -3.11
CA LYS A 10 -42.50 3.16 -2.72
C LYS A 10 -41.27 2.29 -2.98
N THR A 11 -40.56 2.55 -4.08
CA THR A 11 -39.21 2.03 -4.28
C THR A 11 -38.29 2.80 -3.34
N SER A 12 -38.02 2.20 -2.16
CA SER A 12 -36.95 2.66 -1.29
C SER A 12 -35.64 2.46 -2.05
N ARG A 13 -35.18 3.48 -2.77
CA ARG A 13 -33.80 3.54 -3.24
C ARG A 13 -32.92 3.51 -2.00
N ALA A 14 -32.30 2.36 -1.73
CA ALA A 14 -31.20 2.29 -0.80
C ALA A 14 -30.18 3.33 -1.24
N LYS A 15 -30.01 4.39 -0.45
CA LYS A 15 -28.93 5.35 -0.63
C LYS A 15 -27.66 4.56 -0.34
N THR A 16 -27.04 4.05 -1.40
CA THR A 16 -25.68 3.52 -1.32
C THR A 16 -24.79 4.71 -0.95
N ASN A 17 -24.54 4.87 0.34
CA ASN A 17 -23.43 5.68 0.84
C ASN A 17 -22.15 4.96 0.41
N ARG A 18 -21.78 5.13 -0.87
CA ARG A 18 -20.38 5.02 -1.26
C ARG A 18 -19.70 6.17 -0.54
N THR A 19 -19.08 5.87 0.59
CA THR A 19 -17.98 6.65 1.13
C THR A 19 -17.02 6.87 -0.05
N ARG A 20 -17.11 8.06 -0.66
CA ARG A 20 -16.12 8.51 -1.61
C ARG A 20 -14.85 8.67 -0.77
N MET A 21 -14.01 7.64 -0.71
CA MET A 21 -12.58 7.90 -0.55
C MET A 21 -12.25 8.88 -1.67
N THR A 22 -11.91 10.09 -1.26
CA THR A 22 -11.51 11.17 -2.14
C THR A 22 -10.39 10.64 -3.02
N SER A 23 -10.54 10.77 -4.35
CA SER A 23 -9.57 10.22 -5.32
C SER A 23 -8.13 10.68 -5.06
N THR A 24 -7.99 11.83 -4.38
CA THR A 24 -6.72 12.38 -3.88
C THR A 24 -6.01 11.45 -2.89
N ASP A 25 -6.74 10.80 -1.98
CA ASP A 25 -6.16 9.89 -0.98
C ASP A 25 -5.67 8.59 -1.61
N ARG A 26 -6.38 8.11 -2.65
CA ARG A 26 -5.95 6.94 -3.42
C ARG A 26 -4.66 7.21 -4.19
N GLY A 27 -4.50 8.39 -4.78
CA GLY A 27 -3.26 8.77 -5.48
C GLY A 27 -2.05 8.88 -4.54
N LEU A 28 -2.22 9.40 -3.32
CA LEU A 28 -1.16 9.46 -2.32
C LEU A 28 -0.75 8.07 -1.83
N ASN A 29 -1.74 7.22 -1.58
CA ASN A 29 -1.53 5.84 -1.17
C ASN A 29 -0.77 5.02 -2.23
N ASP A 30 -1.11 5.17 -3.51
CA ASP A 30 -0.39 4.53 -4.63
C ASP A 30 1.08 4.97 -4.67
N ILE A 31 1.36 6.25 -4.43
CA ILE A 31 2.74 6.77 -4.37
C ILE A 31 3.49 6.15 -3.19
N TYR A 32 2.89 6.09 -2.01
CA TYR A 32 3.52 5.46 -0.84
C TYR A 32 3.79 3.97 -1.06
N ALA A 33 2.82 3.23 -1.62
CA ALA A 33 3.02 1.85 -2.00
C ALA A 33 4.19 1.70 -2.98
N MET A 34 4.24 2.51 -4.04
CA MET A 34 5.29 2.46 -5.04
C MET A 34 6.69 2.74 -4.45
N VAL A 35 6.81 3.75 -3.58
CA VAL A 35 8.08 4.07 -2.89
C VAL A 35 8.50 2.93 -1.97
N LEU A 36 7.57 2.33 -1.22
CA LEU A 36 7.86 1.20 -0.33
C LEU A 36 8.31 -0.04 -1.11
N PHE A 37 7.65 -0.36 -2.22
CA PHE A 37 8.06 -1.46 -3.10
C PHE A 37 9.43 -1.24 -3.75
N ALA A 38 9.70 -0.03 -4.25
CA ALA A 38 11.00 0.32 -4.81
C ALA A 38 12.11 0.20 -3.75
N SER A 39 11.84 0.70 -2.54
CA SER A 39 12.77 0.62 -1.40
C SER A 39 13.00 -0.83 -0.99
N ALA A 40 11.97 -1.67 -0.95
CA ALA A 40 12.10 -3.10 -0.66
C ALA A 40 13.02 -3.79 -1.67
N PHE A 41 12.84 -3.51 -2.95
CA PHE A 41 13.66 -4.09 -4.02
C PHE A 41 15.13 -3.64 -3.93
N LEU A 42 15.37 -2.35 -3.70
CA LEU A 42 16.72 -1.81 -3.46
C LEU A 42 17.39 -2.47 -2.25
N THR A 43 16.66 -2.60 -1.14
CA THR A 43 17.16 -3.22 0.09
C THR A 43 17.50 -4.69 -0.13
N LEU A 44 16.66 -5.41 -0.88
CA LEU A 44 16.91 -6.80 -1.28
C LEU A 44 18.22 -6.91 -2.07
N ILE A 45 18.42 -6.05 -3.08
CA ILE A 45 19.66 -6.05 -3.86
C ILE A 45 20.86 -5.84 -2.92
N PHE A 46 20.87 -4.78 -2.12
CA PHE A 46 22.03 -4.47 -1.28
C PHE A 46 22.33 -5.50 -0.19
N VAL A 47 21.30 -6.17 0.34
CA VAL A 47 21.49 -7.22 1.36
C VAL A 47 22.02 -8.51 0.75
N PHE A 48 21.62 -8.87 -0.47
CA PHE A 48 21.93 -10.16 -1.09
C PHE A 48 23.01 -10.14 -2.18
N THR A 49 23.44 -8.96 -2.64
CA THR A 49 24.59 -8.86 -3.55
C THR A 49 25.86 -8.44 -2.81
N SER A 50 26.95 -9.18 -3.05
CA SER A 50 28.30 -8.82 -2.60
C SER A 50 28.91 -7.67 -3.40
N ALA A 51 28.29 -7.32 -4.54
CA ALA A 51 28.70 -6.24 -5.43
C ALA A 51 28.15 -4.89 -4.96
N THR A 52 28.42 -4.53 -3.71
CA THR A 52 28.09 -3.20 -3.20
C THR A 52 29.25 -2.26 -3.50
N GLY A 53 29.08 -1.38 -4.49
CA GLY A 53 29.93 -0.17 -4.59
C GLY A 53 29.87 0.64 -3.28
N VAL A 54 30.65 1.72 -3.19
CA VAL A 54 30.79 2.54 -1.95
C VAL A 54 29.44 2.83 -1.28
N ILE A 55 28.43 3.23 -2.05
CA ILE A 55 27.08 3.55 -1.56
C ILE A 55 26.36 2.32 -0.98
N GLY A 56 26.41 1.18 -1.66
CA GLY A 56 25.78 -0.05 -1.18
C GLY A 56 26.39 -0.55 0.13
N ASN A 57 27.70 -0.33 0.32
CA ASN A 57 28.37 -0.72 1.54
C ASN A 57 27.90 0.14 2.74
N TYR A 58 27.75 1.45 2.57
CA TYR A 58 27.18 2.32 3.61
C TYR A 58 25.76 1.90 4.01
N ILE A 59 24.92 1.57 3.03
CA ILE A 59 23.54 1.10 3.29
C ILE A 59 23.57 -0.22 4.06
N ASN A 60 24.42 -1.16 3.64
CA ASN A 60 24.50 -2.48 4.29
C ASN A 60 25.07 -2.38 5.71
N VAL A 61 26.08 -1.53 5.92
CA VAL A 61 26.61 -1.19 7.25
C VAL A 61 25.52 -0.56 8.12
N GLY A 62 24.77 0.42 7.60
CA GLY A 62 23.66 1.04 8.33
C GLY A 62 22.58 0.03 8.72
N LEU A 63 22.19 -0.86 7.81
CA LEU A 63 21.24 -1.94 8.07
C LEU A 63 21.78 -2.95 9.09
N GLN A 64 23.07 -3.28 9.03
CA GLN A 64 23.71 -4.19 9.96
C GLN A 64 23.81 -3.60 11.37
N TYR A 65 24.14 -2.32 11.51
CA TYR A 65 24.17 -1.66 12.82
C TYR A 65 22.77 -1.43 13.39
N GLY A 66 21.79 -1.09 12.55
CA GLY A 66 20.43 -0.83 13.00
C GLY A 66 19.62 -2.09 13.31
N PHE A 67 19.74 -3.13 12.48
CA PHE A 67 18.88 -4.31 12.53
C PHE A 67 19.64 -5.63 12.73
N GLY A 68 20.97 -5.65 12.62
CA GLY A 68 21.77 -6.87 12.76
C GLY A 68 21.34 -7.95 11.76
N ILE A 69 21.04 -9.14 12.28
CA ILE A 69 20.51 -10.26 11.48
C ILE A 69 19.08 -9.99 10.96
N GLY A 70 18.36 -9.05 11.58
CA GLY A 70 17.04 -8.60 11.15
C GLY A 70 17.01 -7.94 9.78
N ARG A 71 18.17 -7.51 9.23
CA ARG A 71 18.28 -6.87 7.91
C ARG A 71 17.70 -7.72 6.77
N PHE A 72 17.76 -9.04 6.90
CA PHE A 72 17.22 -9.96 5.88
C PHE A 72 15.68 -9.93 5.82
N PHE A 73 15.02 -9.49 6.89
CA PHE A 73 13.57 -9.30 6.95
C PHE A 73 13.11 -7.91 6.53
N ALA A 74 14.02 -6.93 6.42
CA ALA A 74 13.67 -5.56 6.04
C ALA A 74 12.93 -5.47 4.68
N PRO A 75 13.35 -6.18 3.61
CA PRO A 75 12.61 -6.19 2.36
C PRO A 75 11.19 -6.73 2.50
N LEU A 76 11.00 -7.80 3.29
CA LEU A 76 9.69 -8.39 3.56
C LEU A 76 8.77 -7.42 4.30
N PHE A 77 9.31 -6.71 5.30
CA PHE A 77 8.55 -5.72 6.05
C PHE A 77 8.10 -4.54 5.17
N LEU A 78 8.99 -4.05 4.29
CA LEU A 78 8.68 -2.98 3.35
C LEU A 78 7.60 -3.40 2.34
N VAL A 79 7.64 -4.64 1.85
CA VAL A 79 6.59 -5.20 0.98
C VAL A 79 5.24 -5.31 1.72
N ALA A 80 5.24 -5.79 2.96
CA ALA A 80 4.03 -5.90 3.76
C ALA A 80 3.41 -4.52 4.03
N MET A 81 4.23 -3.53 4.37
CA MET A 81 3.83 -2.12 4.50
C MET A 81 3.32 -1.55 3.18
N GLY A 82 4.00 -1.77 2.06
CA GLY A 82 3.56 -1.29 0.74
C GLY A 82 2.20 -1.85 0.34
N SER A 83 1.96 -3.12 0.67
CA SER A 83 0.67 -3.79 0.42
C SER A 83 -0.48 -3.24 1.27
N TYR A 84 -0.19 -2.64 2.44
CA TYR A 84 -1.21 -1.98 3.27
C TYR A 84 -1.74 -0.69 2.64
N TYR A 85 -0.93 0.00 1.83
CA TYR A 85 -1.32 1.23 1.15
C TYR A 85 -2.00 0.98 -0.20
N LEU A 86 -2.09 -0.25 -0.69
CA LEU A 86 -2.72 -0.62 -1.96
C LEU A 86 -4.24 -0.82 -1.80
#